data_AF-G8TA88-F1
#
_entry.id   AF-G8TA88-F1
#
_cell.length_a   1.000
_cell.length_b   1.000
_cell.length_c   1.000
_cell.angle_alpha   90.00
_cell.angle_beta   90.00
_cell.angle_gamma   90.00
#
_symmetry.space_group_name_H-M   'P 1'
#
loop_
_entity.id
_entity.type
_entity.pdbx_description
1 polymer ?
#
loop_
_entity_poly.entity_id
_entity_poly.type
_entity_poly.pdbx_seq_one_letter_code
_entity_poly.pdbx_strand_id
1 'polypeptide(L)'
;MKPGIILSAGIVLSLAACNSATPEKSFDVAVLNANTLSRFGGKEIYEMLQETPQAYDEKSKAMVQSSYVEHVKFRIAYSEKAYNDVQALSVTEETKPMIEASKDLFGYTIDKEKNGYLSIAAMKDAHVPDDSIKVAAVKFNELYEEAFGKKYDKLMELGKAFADKHHIKVEFHKF
;
A
#
# COMPACT_ATOMS: atom_id res chain seq x y z
N MET A 1 14.37 -74.86 -8.99
CA MET A 1 14.57 -73.71 -8.09
C MET A 1 14.52 -72.45 -8.93
N LYS A 2 13.54 -71.55 -8.71
CA LYS A 2 13.40 -70.24 -9.39
C LYS A 2 13.77 -69.16 -8.38
N PRO A 3 14.60 -68.15 -8.70
CA PRO A 3 14.75 -66.99 -7.84
C PRO A 3 13.60 -66.02 -8.12
N GLY A 4 12.90 -65.59 -7.07
CA GLY A 4 11.90 -64.52 -7.13
C GLY A 4 12.61 -63.17 -7.19
N ILE A 5 12.26 -62.35 -8.18
CA ILE A 5 12.70 -60.96 -8.30
C ILE A 5 11.80 -60.12 -7.38
N ILE A 6 12.40 -59.48 -6.37
CA ILE A 6 11.72 -58.49 -5.53
C ILE A 6 11.85 -57.14 -6.23
N LEU A 7 10.76 -56.62 -6.78
CA LEU A 7 10.67 -55.28 -7.33
C LEU A 7 10.40 -54.30 -6.17
N SER A 8 11.42 -53.57 -5.72
CA SER A 8 11.23 -52.43 -4.81
C SER A 8 10.66 -51.25 -5.60
N ALA A 9 9.39 -50.92 -5.35
CA ALA A 9 8.77 -49.69 -5.83
C ALA A 9 9.28 -48.50 -5.00
N GLY A 10 10.17 -47.71 -5.58
CA GLY A 10 10.60 -46.43 -5.01
C GLY A 10 9.47 -45.42 -5.06
N ILE A 11 9.02 -44.95 -3.90
CA ILE A 11 8.14 -43.78 -3.77
C ILE A 11 8.94 -42.56 -4.22
N VAL A 12 8.58 -42.01 -5.38
CA VAL A 12 9.04 -40.70 -5.85
C VAL A 12 8.22 -39.65 -5.10
N LEU A 13 8.79 -39.11 -4.02
CA LEU A 13 8.30 -37.89 -3.38
C LEU A 13 8.60 -36.71 -4.31
N SER A 14 7.63 -36.38 -5.16
CA SER A 14 7.64 -35.19 -6.00
C SER A 14 7.57 -33.94 -5.11
N LEU A 15 8.72 -33.36 -4.76
CA LEU A 15 8.80 -32.02 -4.21
C LEU A 15 8.47 -31.01 -5.31
N ALA A 16 7.18 -30.80 -5.58
CA ALA A 16 6.70 -29.64 -6.32
C ALA A 16 6.79 -28.40 -5.42
N ALA A 17 8.01 -27.96 -5.11
CA ALA A 17 8.26 -26.61 -4.63
C ALA A 17 8.14 -25.66 -5.85
N CYS A 18 6.92 -25.54 -6.38
CA CYS A 18 6.58 -24.46 -7.30
C CYS A 18 6.59 -23.15 -6.52
N ASN A 19 7.07 -22.11 -7.19
CA ASN A 19 7.39 -20.76 -6.73
C ASN A 19 6.19 -19.95 -6.18
N SER A 20 5.36 -20.56 -5.34
CA SER A 20 4.20 -19.94 -4.73
C SER A 20 4.63 -19.07 -3.55
N ALA A 21 4.19 -17.81 -3.54
CA ALA A 21 4.38 -16.93 -2.39
C ALA A 21 3.78 -17.60 -1.15
N THR A 22 4.50 -17.57 -0.03
CA THR A 22 3.96 -18.08 1.25
C THR A 22 2.76 -17.23 1.67
N PRO A 23 1.83 -17.77 2.48
CA PRO A 23 0.74 -16.98 3.05
C PRO A 23 1.23 -15.69 3.71
N GLU A 24 2.33 -15.74 4.48
CA GLU A 24 2.94 -14.54 5.06
C GLU A 24 3.35 -13.53 3.99
N LYS A 25 3.99 -13.97 2.90
CA LYS A 25 4.42 -13.04 1.85
C LYS A 25 3.23 -12.35 1.17
N SER A 26 2.15 -13.09 0.92
CA SER A 26 0.91 -12.52 0.39
C SER A 26 0.28 -11.53 1.38
N PHE A 27 0.26 -11.86 2.66
CA PHE A 27 -0.27 -11.00 3.71
C PHE A 27 0.55 -9.71 3.86
N ASP A 28 1.87 -9.80 3.96
CA ASP A 28 2.77 -8.65 4.09
C ASP A 28 2.57 -7.65 2.96
N VAL A 29 2.56 -8.15 1.72
CA VAL A 29 2.47 -7.29 0.54
C VAL A 29 1.06 -6.76 0.34
N ALA A 30 0.01 -7.55 0.55
CA ALA A 30 -1.37 -7.11 0.30
C ALA A 30 -1.93 -6.26 1.45
N VAL A 31 -1.59 -6.56 2.70
CA VAL A 31 -2.20 -5.98 3.90
C VAL A 31 -1.25 -5.00 4.58
N LEU A 32 -0.05 -5.42 4.96
CA LEU A 32 0.85 -4.55 5.74
C LEU A 32 1.36 -3.36 4.94
N ASN A 33 1.54 -3.49 3.63
CA ASN A 33 1.85 -2.34 2.78
C ASN A 33 0.76 -1.25 2.83
N ALA A 34 -0.50 -1.57 3.15
CA ALA A 34 -1.55 -0.55 3.29
C ALA A 34 -1.29 0.42 4.46
N ASN A 35 -0.39 0.08 5.39
CA ASN A 35 0.06 1.01 6.44
C ASN A 35 0.74 2.25 5.86
N THR A 36 1.31 2.16 4.67
CA THR A 36 1.85 3.31 3.93
C THR A 36 0.78 4.34 3.55
N LEU A 37 -0.49 3.91 3.53
CA LEU A 37 -1.65 4.73 3.21
C LEU A 37 -2.47 5.14 4.45
N SER A 38 -2.12 4.65 5.64
CA SER A 38 -2.88 4.82 6.89
C SER A 38 -3.13 6.28 7.29
N ARG A 39 -2.38 7.21 6.72
CA ARG A 39 -2.62 8.64 6.83
C ARG A 39 -3.13 9.13 5.49
N PHE A 40 -4.44 9.25 5.33
CA PHE A 40 -5.09 9.78 4.13
C PHE A 40 -6.14 10.81 4.53
N GLY A 41 -6.45 11.77 3.65
CA GLY A 41 -7.51 12.74 3.86
C GLY A 41 -7.01 14.18 3.92
N GLY A 42 -7.95 15.11 4.13
CA GLY A 42 -7.65 16.54 4.13
C GLY A 42 -6.70 16.95 5.25
N LYS A 43 -6.91 16.40 6.45
CA LYS A 43 -6.04 16.66 7.60
C LYS A 43 -4.59 16.33 7.28
N GLU A 44 -4.36 15.19 6.64
CA GLU A 44 -3.02 14.72 6.32
C GLU A 44 -2.29 15.66 5.35
N ILE A 45 -2.92 16.02 4.22
CA ILE A 45 -2.27 16.95 3.28
C ILE A 45 -2.07 18.33 3.92
N TYR A 46 -3.02 18.81 4.72
CA TYR A 46 -2.85 20.11 5.38
C TYR A 46 -1.68 20.13 6.36
N GLU A 47 -1.53 19.08 7.19
CA GLU A 47 -0.43 18.93 8.13
C GLU A 47 0.92 18.78 7.43
N MET A 48 0.97 17.99 6.37
CA MET A 48 2.18 17.83 5.54
C MET A 48 2.68 19.17 4.98
N LEU A 49 1.76 20.07 4.60
CA LEU A 49 2.11 21.39 4.06
C LEU A 49 2.51 22.43 5.14
N GLN A 50 2.51 22.06 6.42
CA GLN A 50 3.06 22.90 7.50
C GLN A 50 4.56 22.68 7.70
N GLU A 51 5.10 21.58 7.18
CA GLU A 51 6.52 21.25 7.27
C GLU A 51 7.24 21.75 6.01
N THR A 52 8.41 22.37 6.18
CA THR A 52 9.24 22.77 5.03
C THR A 52 9.80 21.51 4.36
N PRO A 53 9.45 21.24 3.09
CA PRO A 53 9.87 20.02 2.45
C PRO A 53 11.36 20.06 2.10
N GLN A 54 12.02 18.92 2.26
CA GLN A 54 13.42 18.72 1.91
C GLN A 54 13.57 17.49 1.02
N ALA A 55 14.58 17.51 0.16
CA ALA A 55 15.00 16.37 -0.65
C ALA A 55 16.52 16.21 -0.55
N TYR A 56 16.99 14.96 -0.63
CA TYR A 56 18.42 14.68 -0.67
C TYR A 56 18.97 15.01 -2.06
N ASP A 57 19.97 15.88 -2.13
CA ASP A 57 20.67 16.21 -3.37
C ASP A 57 21.99 15.42 -3.46
N GLU A 58 22.08 14.55 -4.45
CA GLU A 58 23.24 13.66 -4.64
C GLU A 58 24.54 14.41 -4.96
N LYS A 59 24.46 15.62 -5.53
CA LYS A 59 25.64 16.42 -5.89
C LYS A 59 26.27 17.06 -4.66
N SER A 60 25.45 17.68 -3.81
CA SER A 60 25.89 18.35 -2.59
C SER A 60 26.01 17.39 -1.39
N LYS A 61 25.47 16.18 -1.49
CA LYS A 61 25.41 15.18 -0.40
C LYS A 61 24.72 15.74 0.85
N ALA A 62 23.69 16.56 0.66
CA ALA A 62 22.96 17.24 1.72
C ALA A 62 21.46 17.26 1.46
N MET A 63 20.68 17.45 2.52
CA MET A 63 19.26 17.80 2.40
C MET A 63 19.13 19.24 1.95
N VAL A 64 18.44 19.46 0.85
CA VAL A 64 18.13 20.79 0.31
C VAL A 64 16.63 21.00 0.31
N GLN A 65 16.19 22.26 0.37
CA GLN A 65 14.78 22.58 0.28
C GLN A 65 14.22 22.12 -1.07
N SER A 66 13.07 21.43 -1.04
CA SER A 66 12.31 21.04 -2.23
C SER A 66 11.01 21.83 -2.33
N SER A 67 10.21 21.60 -3.37
CA SER A 67 8.86 22.16 -3.45
C SER A 67 7.86 21.24 -2.74
N TYR A 68 6.72 21.80 -2.33
CA TYR A 68 5.64 21.01 -1.73
C TYR A 68 5.08 20.00 -2.73
N VAL A 69 4.97 20.38 -4.02
CA VAL A 69 4.58 19.45 -5.10
C VAL A 69 5.56 18.27 -5.23
N GLU A 70 6.87 18.51 -5.19
CA GLU A 70 7.86 17.42 -5.26
C GLU A 70 7.76 16.51 -4.03
N HIS A 71 7.54 17.07 -2.84
CA HIS A 71 7.32 16.27 -1.63
C HIS A 71 6.11 15.33 -1.77
N VAL A 72 4.98 15.82 -2.29
CA VAL A 72 3.80 15.00 -2.56
C VAL A 72 4.08 13.94 -3.65
N LYS A 73 4.82 14.28 -4.70
CA LYS A 73 5.21 13.29 -5.73
C LYS A 73 6.04 12.15 -5.15
N PHE A 74 6.98 12.42 -4.24
CA PHE A 74 7.76 11.37 -3.60
C PHE A 74 6.89 10.40 -2.80
N ARG A 75 5.91 10.93 -2.05
CA ARG A 75 4.91 10.11 -1.36
C ARG A 75 4.09 9.25 -2.33
N ILE A 76 3.56 9.85 -3.40
CA ILE A 76 2.79 9.12 -4.42
C ILE A 76 3.64 8.00 -5.03
N ALA A 77 4.91 8.27 -5.36
CA ALA A 77 5.82 7.28 -5.92
C ALA A 77 6.06 6.10 -4.96
N TYR A 78 6.11 6.35 -3.65
CA TYR A 78 6.20 5.29 -2.65
C TYR A 78 4.94 4.42 -2.62
N SER A 79 3.75 5.03 -2.65
CA SER A 79 2.47 4.33 -2.77
C SER A 79 2.36 3.53 -4.08
N GLU A 80 2.82 4.08 -5.20
CA GLU A 80 2.87 3.39 -6.50
C GLU A 80 3.79 2.18 -6.48
N LYS A 81 4.95 2.29 -5.81
CA LYS A 81 5.85 1.15 -5.65
C LYS A 81 5.18 0.04 -4.85
N ALA A 82 4.55 0.36 -3.72
CA ALA A 82 3.81 -0.61 -2.93
C ALA A 82 2.64 -1.24 -3.72
N TYR A 83 1.93 -0.44 -4.52
CA TYR A 83 0.87 -0.93 -5.39
C TYR A 83 1.39 -1.88 -6.49
N ASN A 84 2.56 -1.59 -7.07
CA ASN A 84 3.20 -2.50 -8.02
C ASN A 84 3.57 -3.84 -7.37
N ASP A 85 4.04 -3.82 -6.13
CA ASP A 85 4.33 -5.05 -5.37
C ASP A 85 3.04 -5.87 -5.16
N VAL A 86 1.90 -5.23 -4.87
CA VAL A 86 0.57 -5.88 -4.77
C VAL A 86 0.13 -6.46 -6.11
N GLN A 87 0.33 -5.73 -7.21
CA GLN A 87 -0.03 -6.18 -8.56
C GLN A 87 0.78 -7.40 -9.00
N ALA A 88 2.02 -7.53 -8.52
CA ALA A 88 2.91 -8.64 -8.82
C ALA A 88 2.59 -9.93 -8.02
N LEU A 89 1.69 -9.88 -7.04
CA LEU A 89 1.30 -11.07 -6.27
C LEU A 89 0.57 -12.10 -7.15
N SER A 90 0.90 -13.38 -6.95
CA SER A 90 0.13 -14.47 -7.52
C SER A 90 -1.25 -14.56 -6.87
N VAL A 91 -2.29 -14.58 -7.70
CA VAL A 91 -3.68 -14.66 -7.25
C VAL A 91 -4.12 -16.12 -7.24
N THR A 92 -4.57 -16.60 -6.09
CA THR A 92 -5.25 -17.89 -5.92
C THR A 92 -6.69 -17.63 -5.47
N GLU A 93 -7.56 -18.65 -5.52
CA GLU A 93 -8.93 -18.53 -5.00
C GLU A 93 -8.97 -18.03 -3.54
N GLU A 94 -7.99 -18.43 -2.73
CA GLU A 94 -7.88 -18.00 -1.34
C GLU A 94 -7.39 -16.55 -1.19
N THR A 95 -6.35 -16.15 -1.93
CA THR A 95 -5.76 -14.80 -1.77
C THR A 95 -6.50 -13.71 -2.54
N LYS A 96 -7.34 -14.10 -3.51
CA LYS A 96 -8.04 -13.18 -4.42
C LYS A 96 -8.80 -12.07 -3.71
N PRO A 97 -9.68 -12.32 -2.71
CA PRO A 97 -10.45 -11.26 -2.09
C PRO A 97 -9.56 -10.18 -1.44
N MET A 98 -8.50 -10.62 -0.74
CA MET A 98 -7.54 -9.76 -0.06
C MET A 98 -6.72 -8.94 -1.06
N ILE A 99 -6.18 -9.58 -2.11
CA ILE A 99 -5.39 -8.89 -3.14
C ILE A 99 -6.25 -7.88 -3.91
N GLU A 100 -7.49 -8.22 -4.26
CA GLU A 100 -8.40 -7.30 -4.97
C GLU A 100 -8.79 -6.11 -4.10
N ALA A 101 -9.06 -6.31 -2.81
CA ALA A 101 -9.32 -5.21 -1.88
C ALA A 101 -8.08 -4.29 -1.72
N SER A 102 -6.89 -4.87 -1.68
CA SER A 102 -5.64 -4.12 -1.64
C SER A 102 -5.46 -3.26 -2.90
N LYS A 103 -5.69 -3.84 -4.08
CA LYS A 103 -5.62 -3.11 -5.35
C LYS A 103 -6.63 -1.96 -5.42
N ASP A 104 -7.85 -2.18 -4.95
CA ASP A 104 -8.90 -1.16 -4.89
C ASP A 104 -8.50 0.01 -3.96
N LEU A 105 -7.95 -0.28 -2.77
CA LEU A 105 -7.48 0.73 -1.84
C LEU A 105 -6.31 1.54 -2.41
N PHE A 106 -5.26 0.88 -2.90
CA PHE A 106 -4.09 1.55 -3.47
C PHE A 106 -4.45 2.38 -4.70
N GLY A 107 -5.20 1.79 -5.64
CA GLY A 107 -5.64 2.47 -6.86
C GLY A 107 -6.46 3.71 -6.56
N TYR A 108 -7.42 3.61 -5.63
CA TYR A 108 -8.20 4.76 -5.18
C TYR A 108 -7.32 5.86 -4.57
N THR A 109 -6.43 5.49 -3.66
CA THR A 109 -5.56 6.44 -2.94
C THR A 109 -4.65 7.20 -3.90
N ILE A 110 -3.94 6.48 -4.79
CA ILE A 110 -3.03 7.06 -5.77
C ILE A 110 -3.77 8.02 -6.71
N ASP A 111 -4.96 7.64 -7.19
CA ASP A 111 -5.78 8.51 -8.03
C ASP A 111 -6.17 9.81 -7.31
N LYS A 112 -6.61 9.73 -6.05
CA LYS A 112 -7.01 10.92 -5.29
C LYS A 112 -5.83 11.78 -4.89
N GLU A 113 -4.68 11.22 -4.54
CA GLU A 113 -3.47 12.00 -4.27
C GLU A 113 -2.97 12.73 -5.53
N LYS A 114 -2.96 12.06 -6.70
CA LYS A 114 -2.54 12.70 -7.96
C LYS A 114 -3.45 13.87 -8.35
N ASN A 115 -4.76 13.73 -8.20
CA ASN A 115 -5.70 14.76 -8.63
C ASN A 115 -5.96 15.82 -7.55
N GLY A 116 -5.87 15.47 -6.27
CA GLY A 116 -6.16 16.34 -5.14
C GLY A 116 -4.91 16.88 -4.46
N TYR A 117 -4.07 16.01 -3.88
CA TYR A 117 -2.90 16.46 -3.11
C TYR A 117 -1.93 17.29 -3.94
N LEU A 118 -1.66 16.90 -5.20
CA LEU A 118 -0.78 17.70 -6.08
C LEU A 118 -1.35 19.11 -6.32
N SER A 119 -2.67 19.23 -6.49
CA SER A 119 -3.32 20.54 -6.64
C SER A 119 -3.22 21.38 -5.37
N ILE A 120 -3.40 20.78 -4.19
CA ILE A 120 -3.33 21.48 -2.90
C ILE A 120 -1.88 21.90 -2.60
N ALA A 121 -0.91 21.04 -2.85
CA ALA A 121 0.52 21.36 -2.70
C ALA A 121 0.95 22.49 -3.63
N ALA A 122 0.44 22.52 -4.87
CA ALA A 122 0.71 23.61 -5.81
C ALA A 122 0.20 24.97 -5.30
N MET A 123 -0.88 24.99 -4.49
CA MET A 123 -1.34 26.24 -3.85
C MET A 123 -0.29 26.77 -2.85
N LYS A 124 0.36 25.88 -2.09
CA LYS A 124 1.42 26.27 -1.14
C LYS A 124 2.66 26.79 -1.86
N ASP A 125 3.10 26.09 -2.92
CA ASP A 125 4.20 26.54 -3.78
C ASP A 125 3.90 27.90 -4.44
N ALA A 126 2.63 28.17 -4.77
CA ALA A 126 2.16 29.44 -5.33
C ALA A 126 1.90 30.55 -4.28
N HIS A 127 2.25 30.33 -3.00
CA HIS A 127 2.02 31.27 -1.90
C HIS A 127 0.56 31.70 -1.72
N VAL A 128 -0.39 30.82 -2.05
CA VAL A 128 -1.81 31.05 -1.77
C VAL A 128 -2.03 31.18 -0.25
N PRO A 129 -2.95 32.05 0.22
CA PRO A 129 -3.24 32.18 1.66
C PRO A 129 -3.61 30.85 2.32
N ASP A 130 -3.14 30.65 3.55
CA ASP A 130 -3.30 29.37 4.27
C ASP A 130 -4.77 28.99 4.49
N ASP A 131 -5.66 29.97 4.74
CA ASP A 131 -7.10 29.73 4.86
C ASP A 131 -7.69 29.07 3.61
N SER A 132 -7.24 29.47 2.41
CA SER A 132 -7.68 28.85 1.14
C SER A 132 -7.16 27.42 1.00
N ILE A 133 -5.93 27.15 1.46
CA ILE A 133 -5.34 25.80 1.47
C ILE A 133 -6.13 24.90 2.43
N LYS A 134 -6.47 25.42 3.62
CA LYS A 134 -7.30 24.71 4.61
C LYS A 134 -8.69 24.39 4.05
N VAL A 135 -9.33 25.32 3.36
CA VAL A 135 -10.63 25.07 2.69
C VAL A 135 -10.50 23.97 1.64
N ALA A 136 -9.44 24.00 0.82
CA ALA A 136 -9.21 22.96 -0.19
C ALA A 136 -8.98 21.57 0.45
N ALA A 137 -8.23 21.51 1.55
CA ALA A 137 -8.01 20.30 2.33
C ALA A 137 -9.32 19.76 2.94
N VAL A 138 -10.13 20.61 3.58
CA VAL A 138 -11.45 20.21 4.12
C VAL A 138 -12.34 19.63 3.01
N LYS A 139 -12.41 20.30 1.86
CA LYS A 139 -13.20 19.82 0.72
C LYS A 139 -12.69 18.48 0.18
N PHE A 140 -11.38 18.27 0.13
CA PHE A 140 -10.79 16.98 -0.23
C PHE A 140 -11.27 15.88 0.74
N ASN A 141 -11.26 16.20 2.04
CA ASN A 141 -11.68 15.28 3.09
C ASN A 141 -13.14 14.84 2.90
N GLU A 142 -14.05 15.81 2.77
CA GLU A 142 -15.49 15.58 2.58
C GLU A 142 -15.81 14.71 1.36
N LEU A 143 -15.00 14.80 0.31
CA LEU A 143 -15.22 14.05 -0.92
C LEU A 143 -14.69 12.61 -0.88
N TYR A 144 -13.62 12.36 -0.12
CA TYR A 144 -12.82 11.14 -0.33
C TYR A 144 -12.53 10.32 0.94
N GLU A 145 -12.56 10.91 2.14
CA GLU A 145 -12.14 10.21 3.37
C GLU A 145 -13.05 9.01 3.69
N GLU A 146 -14.38 9.18 3.59
CA GLU A 146 -15.31 8.09 3.88
C GLU A 146 -15.13 6.89 2.93
N ALA A 147 -14.94 7.18 1.64
CA ALA A 147 -14.74 6.14 0.63
C ALA A 147 -13.38 5.44 0.81
N PHE A 148 -12.34 6.18 1.20
CA PHE A 148 -11.06 5.59 1.60
C PHE A 148 -11.23 4.66 2.82
N GLY A 149 -11.86 5.16 3.89
CA GLY A 149 -12.05 4.41 5.13
C GLY A 149 -12.76 3.08 4.90
N LYS A 150 -13.85 3.08 4.11
CA LYS A 150 -14.55 1.85 3.70
C LYS A 150 -13.66 0.84 2.97
N LYS A 151 -12.75 1.31 2.11
CA LYS A 151 -11.80 0.45 1.39
C LYS A 151 -10.72 -0.09 2.32
N TYR A 152 -10.22 0.75 3.21
CA TYR A 152 -9.22 0.39 4.20
C TYR A 152 -9.76 -0.66 5.16
N ASP A 153 -10.94 -0.42 5.75
CA ASP A 153 -11.61 -1.35 6.66
C ASP A 153 -11.86 -2.71 5.99
N LYS A 154 -12.36 -2.71 4.75
CA LYS A 154 -12.56 -3.94 3.98
C LYS A 154 -11.26 -4.75 3.84
N LEU A 155 -10.14 -4.10 3.53
CA LEU A 155 -8.86 -4.78 3.44
C LEU A 155 -8.40 -5.32 4.81
N MET A 156 -8.56 -4.54 5.88
CA MET A 156 -8.18 -4.96 7.23
C MET A 156 -9.02 -6.16 7.71
N GLU A 157 -10.32 -6.18 7.44
CA GLU A 157 -11.20 -7.30 7.76
C GLU A 157 -10.79 -8.59 7.04
N LEU A 158 -10.53 -8.49 5.73
CA LEU A 158 -10.05 -9.61 4.92
C LEU A 158 -8.65 -10.08 5.38
N GLY A 159 -7.77 -9.14 5.68
CA GLY A 159 -6.45 -9.41 6.21
C GLY A 159 -6.51 -10.12 7.55
N LYS A 160 -7.37 -9.69 8.46
CA LYS A 160 -7.56 -10.34 9.76
C LYS A 160 -8.02 -11.80 9.61
N ALA A 161 -9.04 -12.03 8.79
CA ALA A 161 -9.52 -13.39 8.52
C ALA A 161 -8.43 -14.28 7.90
N PHE A 162 -7.61 -13.73 7.01
CA PHE A 162 -6.48 -14.43 6.41
C PHE A 162 -5.39 -14.73 7.45
N ALA A 163 -5.01 -13.75 8.27
CA ALA A 163 -4.00 -13.90 9.31
C ALA A 163 -4.40 -14.96 10.35
N ASP A 164 -5.66 -14.94 10.80
CA ASP A 164 -6.19 -15.92 11.75
C ASP A 164 -6.11 -17.34 11.19
N LYS A 165 -6.48 -17.52 9.91
CA LYS A 165 -6.46 -18.82 9.23
C LYS A 165 -5.05 -19.40 9.06
N HIS A 166 -4.07 -18.53 8.82
CA HIS A 166 -2.67 -18.91 8.59
C HIS A 166 -1.77 -18.74 9.82
N HIS A 167 -2.35 -18.45 10.99
CA HIS A 167 -1.63 -18.23 12.25
C HIS A 167 -0.56 -17.12 12.20
N ILE A 168 -0.80 -16.09 11.38
CA ILE A 168 0.07 -14.93 11.25
C ILE A 168 -0.17 -14.00 12.46
N LYS A 169 0.89 -13.71 13.21
CA LYS A 169 0.82 -12.81 14.38
C LYS A 169 0.95 -11.35 13.94
N VAL A 170 -0.11 -10.59 14.10
CA VAL A 170 -0.18 -9.18 13.66
C VAL A 170 -1.17 -8.40 14.53
N GLU A 171 -0.92 -7.12 14.72
CA GLU A 171 -1.85 -6.18 15.34
C GLU A 171 -2.49 -5.29 14.27
N PHE A 172 -3.80 -5.06 14.37
CA PHE A 172 -4.55 -4.21 13.46
C PHE A 172 -4.94 -2.91 14.13
N HIS A 173 -4.82 -1.81 13.40
CA HIS A 173 -5.30 -0.50 13.81
C HIS A 173 -6.45 -0.08 12.89
N LYS A 174 -7.41 0.65 13.46
CA LYS A 174 -8.45 1.30 12.65
C LYS A 174 -7.86 2.54 11.99
N PHE A 175 -8.37 2.85 10.81
CA PHE A 175 -8.18 4.14 10.18
C PHE A 175 -8.84 5.25 11.02
#